data_AF-A0A2S9GJ98-F1
#
_entry.id   AF-A0A2S9GJ98-F1
#
_cell.length_a   1.000
_cell.length_b   1.000
_cell.length_c   1.000
_cell.angle_alpha   90.00
_cell.angle_beta   90.00
_cell.angle_gamma   90.00
#
_symmetry.space_group_name_H-M   'P 1'
#
loop_
_entity.id
_entity.type
_entity.pdbx_description
1 polymer ?
#
loop_
_entity_poly.entity_id
_entity_poly.type
_entity_poly.pdbx_seq_one_letter_code
_entity_poly.pdbx_strand_id
1 'polypeptide(L)'
;GGAGIKVRLVKGANLPMEHVEAALHGWPLATWSTKQDTDTNYRRVLNYALAPERAANVRIGVAGHNLFDIAYAWTLAGRRGVRDR
;
A
#
# COMPACT_ATOMS: atom_id res chain seq x y z
N GLY A 1 19.79 -3.02 17.07
CA GLY A 1 20.64 -3.50 15.96
C GLY A 1 19.80 -4.34 15.02
N GLY A 2 19.45 -3.78 13.86
CA GLY A 2 18.73 -4.46 12.78
C GLY A 2 18.76 -3.55 11.55
N ALA A 3 18.92 -4.12 10.36
CA ALA A 3 18.88 -3.36 9.12
C ALA A 3 17.43 -3.02 8.76
N GLY A 4 17.20 -1.82 8.23
CA GLY A 4 15.87 -1.43 7.75
C GLY A 4 15.39 -2.31 6.60
N ILE A 5 14.07 -2.45 6.48
CA ILE A 5 13.43 -3.21 5.39
C ILE A 5 12.86 -2.27 4.33
N LYS A 6 12.68 -2.79 3.12
CA LYS A 6 11.95 -2.09 2.05
C LYS A 6 10.69 -2.86 1.70
N VAL A 7 9.55 -2.18 1.77
CA VAL A 7 8.24 -2.74 1.43
C VAL A 7 7.73 -2.07 0.16
N ARG A 8 7.42 -2.86 -0.87
CA ARG A 8 6.78 -2.37 -2.09
C ARG A 8 5.27 -2.48 -1.94
N LEU A 9 4.59 -1.35 -1.81
CA LEU A 9 3.15 -1.30 -1.68
C LEU A 9 2.48 -1.30 -3.06
N VAL A 10 1.68 -2.33 -3.34
CA VAL A 10 0.88 -2.51 -4.56
C VAL A 10 -0.60 -2.66 -4.22
N LYS A 11 -1.49 -2.47 -5.19
CA LYS A 11 -2.94 -2.71 -5.03
C LYS A 11 -3.34 -4.18 -5.22
N GLY A 12 -2.48 -4.97 -5.85
CA GLY A 12 -2.76 -6.36 -6.24
C GLY A 12 -2.88 -6.51 -7.76
N ALA A 13 -2.61 -7.72 -8.25
CA ALA A 13 -2.66 -8.06 -9.68
C ALA A 13 -3.39 -9.38 -9.96
N ASN A 14 -3.93 -10.04 -8.93
CA ASN A 14 -4.49 -11.40 -9.01
C ASN A 14 -6.02 -11.47 -8.82
N LEU A 15 -6.73 -10.33 -8.86
CA LEU A 15 -8.15 -10.24 -8.50
C LEU A 15 -9.05 -11.29 -9.19
N PRO A 16 -8.91 -11.59 -10.50
CA PRO A 16 -9.74 -12.61 -11.14
C PRO A 16 -9.57 -14.01 -10.52
N MET A 17 -8.34 -14.40 -10.19
CA MET A 17 -8.08 -15.71 -9.59
C MET A 17 -8.59 -15.77 -8.14
N GLU A 18 -8.47 -14.68 -7.38
CA GLU A 18 -9.04 -14.60 -6.03
C GLU A 18 -10.58 -14.81 -6.05
N HIS A 19 -11.27 -14.26 -7.05
CA HIS A 19 -12.71 -14.50 -7.22
C HIS A 19 -13.02 -15.96 -7.54
N VAL A 20 -12.22 -16.59 -8.40
CA VAL A 20 -12.38 -18.00 -8.78
C VAL A 20 -12.17 -18.91 -7.56
N GLU A 21 -11.08 -18.72 -6.81
CA GLU A 21 -10.79 -19.52 -5.62
C GLU A 21 -11.87 -19.36 -4.55
N ALA A 22 -12.30 -18.13 -4.27
CA ALA A 22 -13.37 -17.87 -3.31
C ALA A 22 -14.68 -18.58 -3.69
N ALA A 23 -15.06 -18.56 -4.97
CA ALA A 23 -16.26 -19.23 -5.46
C ALA A 23 -16.14 -20.76 -5.43
N LEU A 24 -14.98 -21.31 -5.83
CA LEU A 24 -14.74 -22.76 -5.85
C LEU A 24 -14.74 -23.38 -4.45
N HIS A 25 -14.20 -22.65 -3.46
CA HIS A 25 -14.06 -23.14 -2.09
C HIS A 25 -15.15 -22.66 -1.13
N GLY A 26 -16.06 -21.80 -1.59
CA GLY A 26 -17.08 -21.18 -0.73
C GLY A 26 -16.49 -20.26 0.35
N TRP A 27 -15.32 -19.68 0.09
CA TRP A 27 -14.64 -18.80 1.04
C TRP A 27 -15.06 -17.34 0.90
N PRO A 28 -14.93 -16.55 1.97
CA PRO A 28 -14.95 -15.10 1.84
C PRO A 28 -13.85 -14.64 0.88
N LEU A 29 -14.18 -13.67 0.02
CA LEU A 29 -13.18 -13.08 -0.87
C LEU A 29 -12.09 -12.38 -0.05
N ALA A 30 -10.83 -12.71 -0.33
CA ALA A 30 -9.68 -12.15 0.39
C ALA A 30 -9.41 -10.67 0.07
N THR A 31 -9.86 -10.20 -1.09
CA THR A 31 -9.64 -8.83 -1.57
C THR A 31 -10.83 -7.92 -1.28
N TRP A 32 -10.60 -6.61 -1.34
CA TRP A 32 -11.68 -5.63 -1.23
C TRP A 32 -12.68 -5.77 -2.38
N SER A 33 -13.97 -5.66 -2.06
CA SER A 33 -15.06 -5.84 -3.02
C SER A 33 -15.16 -4.72 -4.05
N THR A 34 -14.59 -3.55 -3.77
CA THR A 34 -14.58 -2.42 -4.71
C THR A 34 -13.19 -1.83 -4.92
N LYS A 35 -13.01 -1.22 -6.08
CA LYS A 35 -11.80 -0.44 -6.38
C LYS A 35 -11.63 0.74 -5.41
N GLN A 36 -12.72 1.41 -5.04
CA GLN A 36 -12.68 2.55 -4.13
C GLN A 36 -12.16 2.13 -2.74
N ASP A 37 -12.58 0.98 -2.24
CA ASP A 37 -12.08 0.43 -0.96
C ASP A 37 -10.59 0.09 -1.05
N THR A 38 -10.16 -0.48 -2.17
CA THR A 38 -8.73 -0.75 -2.44
C THR A 38 -7.90 0.55 -2.45
N ASP A 39 -8.38 1.58 -3.15
CA ASP A 39 -7.70 2.88 -3.24
C ASP A 39 -7.65 3.58 -1.88
N THR A 40 -8.74 3.51 -1.12
CA THR A 40 -8.82 4.05 0.25
C THR A 40 -7.84 3.34 1.18
N ASN A 41 -7.80 2.00 1.12
CA ASN A 41 -6.88 1.20 1.91
C ASN A 41 -5.41 1.47 1.53
N TYR A 42 -5.10 1.65 0.24
CA TYR A 42 -3.76 2.00 -0.22
C TYR A 42 -3.27 3.30 0.43
N ARG A 43 -4.12 4.35 0.42
CA ARG A 43 -3.81 5.63 1.08
C ARG A 43 -3.71 5.50 2.60
N ARG A 44 -4.57 4.68 3.22
CA ARG A 44 -4.51 4.38 4.66
C ARG A 44 -3.17 3.76 5.06
N VAL A 45 -2.68 2.79 4.29
CA VAL A 45 -1.37 2.15 4.54
C VAL A 45 -0.22 3.14 4.34
N LEU A 46 -0.24 3.94 3.27
CA LEU A 46 0.76 5.01 3.08
C LEU A 46 0.77 5.99 4.26
N ASN A 47 -0.43 6.40 4.71
CA ASN A 47 -0.58 7.28 5.85
C ASN A 47 -0.02 6.68 7.14
N TYR A 48 -0.20 5.39 7.35
CA TYR A 48 0.38 4.70 8.50
C TYR A 48 1.90 4.57 8.38
N ALA A 49 2.41 4.13 7.23
CA ALA A 49 3.81 3.78 7.06
C ALA A 49 4.75 4.99 7.02
N LEU A 50 4.31 6.11 6.43
CA LEU A 50 5.12 7.34 6.31
C LEU A 50 5.14 8.18 7.61
N ALA A 51 4.98 7.57 8.78
CA ALA A 51 5.21 8.24 10.06
C ALA A 51 6.72 8.22 10.38
N PRO A 52 7.31 9.30 10.93
CA PRO A 52 8.77 9.40 11.15
C PRO A 52 9.40 8.21 11.88
N GLU A 53 8.77 7.76 12.95
CA GLU A 53 9.23 6.62 13.77
C GLU A 53 9.31 5.31 12.97
N ARG A 54 8.42 5.13 11.99
CA ARG A 54 8.33 3.92 11.16
C ARG A 54 9.24 4.03 9.93
N ALA A 55 9.25 5.20 9.30
CA ALA A 55 10.10 5.50 8.16
C ALA A 55 11.60 5.41 8.49
N ALA A 56 11.98 5.52 9.78
CA ALA A 56 13.35 5.29 10.23
C ALA A 56 13.87 3.88 9.90
N ASN A 57 12.99 2.87 9.87
CA ASN A 57 13.37 1.47 9.66
C ASN A 57 12.64 0.81 8.48
N VAL A 58 11.60 1.43 7.92
CA VAL A 58 10.79 0.89 6.84
C VAL A 58 10.73 1.86 5.67
N ARG A 59 11.36 1.50 4.56
CA ARG A 59 11.31 2.23 3.29
C ARG A 59 10.11 1.79 2.48
N ILE A 60 9.31 2.73 1.99
CA ILE A 60 8.10 2.43 1.22
C ILE A 60 8.33 2.71 -0.26
N GLY A 61 8.29 1.64 -1.07
CA GLY A 61 8.19 1.75 -2.53
C GLY A 61 6.73 1.88 -2.95
N VAL A 62 6.34 3.05 -3.45
CA VAL A 62 5.01 3.30 -4.01
C VAL A 62 4.96 2.71 -5.41
N ALA A 63 4.30 1.56 -5.57
CA ALA A 63 4.22 0.86 -6.85
C ALA A 63 2.82 0.97 -7.46
N GLY A 64 2.78 1.52 -8.68
CA GLY A 64 1.58 1.71 -9.49
C GLY A 64 1.73 2.90 -10.43
N HIS A 65 0.80 3.04 -11.36
CA HIS A 65 0.79 4.13 -12.34
C HIS A 65 -0.23 5.24 -12.02
N ASN A 66 -0.86 5.18 -10.84
CA ASN A 66 -1.81 6.22 -10.43
C ASN A 66 -1.06 7.45 -9.91
N LEU A 67 -0.99 8.49 -10.73
CA LEU A 67 -0.32 9.74 -10.40
C LEU A 67 -0.84 10.39 -9.11
N PHE A 68 -2.12 10.22 -8.76
CA PHE A 68 -2.67 10.76 -7.52
C PHE A 68 -2.11 10.09 -6.28
N ASP A 69 -1.88 8.77 -6.33
CA ASP A 69 -1.33 8.04 -5.19
C ASP A 69 0.18 8.31 -5.04
N ILE A 70 0.88 8.49 -6.16
CA ILE A 70 2.28 8.94 -6.19
C ILE A 70 2.40 10.35 -5.59
N ALA A 71 1.59 11.29 -6.06
CA ALA A 71 1.58 12.67 -5.57
C ALA A 71 1.19 12.75 -4.08
N TYR A 72 0.22 11.92 -3.65
CA TYR A 72 -0.18 11.82 -2.25
C TYR A 72 0.99 11.35 -1.37
N ALA A 73 1.68 10.27 -1.75
CA ALA A 73 2.82 9.76 -1.00
C ALA A 73 3.96 10.78 -0.92
N TRP A 74 4.32 11.41 -2.05
CA TRP A 74 5.38 12.43 -2.11
C TRP A 74 5.07 13.66 -1.24
N THR A 75 3.81 14.11 -1.27
CA THR A 75 3.36 15.26 -0.48
C THR A 75 3.33 14.92 1.00
N LEU A 76 2.83 13.74 1.37
CA LEU A 76 2.77 13.28 2.76
C LEU A 76 4.15 13.09 3.36
N ALA A 77 5.07 12.46 2.62
CA ALA A 77 6.46 12.30 3.04
C ALA A 77 7.14 13.65 3.27
N GLY A 78 6.86 14.63 2.40
CA GLY A 78 7.36 16.00 2.55
C GLY A 78 6.85 16.68 3.80
N ARG A 79 5.54 16.64 4.03
CA ARG A 79 4.91 17.23 5.23
C ARG A 79 5.41 16.61 6.53
N ARG A 80 5.91 15.37 6.49
CA ARG A 80 6.41 14.64 7.65
C ARG A 80 7.93 14.58 7.74
N GLY A 81 8.66 15.19 6.81
CA GLY A 81 10.12 15.20 6.82
C GLY A 81 10.78 13.84 6.59
N VAL A 82 10.17 12.96 5.79
CA VAL A 82 10.64 11.58 5.54
C VAL A 82 10.88 11.27 4.05
N ARG A 83 11.12 12.29 3.21
CA ARG A 83 11.33 12.10 1.76
C ARG A 83 12.65 11.42 1.41
N ASP A 84 13.65 11.57 2.27
CA ASP A 84 15.03 11.11 2.09
C ASP A 84 15.28 9.70 2.62
N ARG A 85 14.22 9.00 3.08
CA ARG A 85 14.30 7.73 3.78
C ARG A 85 14.09 6.51 2.89
#